data_AF-A0A485ARW3-F1
#
_entry.id   AF-A0A485ARW3-F1
#
_cell.length_a   1.000
_cell.length_b   1.000
_cell.length_c   1.000
_cell.angle_alpha   90.00
_cell.angle_beta   90.00
_cell.angle_gamma   90.00
#
_symmetry.space_group_name_H-M   'P 1'
#
loop_
_entity.id
_entity.type
_entity.pdbx_description
1 polymer ?
#
loop_
_entity_poly.entity_id
_entity_poly.type
_entity_poly.pdbx_seq_one_letter_code
_entity_poly.pdbx_strand_id
1 'polypeptide(L)'
;MQNAQKVISAYRRKRIIICLIVALLTLTTTLAIRFISQRSLNQQRVQMTTNKMVVAMDKILRPLSEQHLSLLQLVGKPCEDVRLPLRKLAASLQTVRSIVLVKSNILYCSSIFGDRNVPIHQLQPDLPGQRELLVFSTDNTLLVGSPVLIQWYPSAFNSADA
;
A
#
# COMPACT_ATOMS: atom_id res chain seq x y z
N MET A 1 -56.12 38.07 47.51
CA MET A 1 -54.84 38.52 46.92
C MET A 1 -53.94 37.39 46.37
N GLN A 2 -54.31 36.09 46.47
CA GLN A 2 -53.45 34.97 46.01
C GLN A 2 -53.57 34.63 44.51
N ASN A 3 -54.66 35.03 43.83
CA ASN A 3 -54.90 34.65 42.43
C ASN A 3 -54.01 35.41 41.43
N ALA A 4 -53.63 36.66 41.72
CA ALA A 4 -52.77 37.47 40.86
C ALA A 4 -51.33 36.92 40.79
N GLN A 5 -50.78 36.43 41.91
CA GLN A 5 -49.43 35.85 41.96
C GLN A 5 -49.33 34.54 41.15
N LYS A 6 -50.39 33.71 41.14
CA LYS A 6 -50.42 32.47 40.34
C LYS A 6 -50.35 32.76 38.84
N VAL A 7 -51.09 33.76 38.35
CA VAL A 7 -51.10 34.16 36.92
C VAL A 7 -49.73 34.70 36.48
N ILE A 8 -49.08 35.53 37.30
CA ILE A 8 -47.74 36.07 37.01
C ILE A 8 -46.69 34.94 36.94
N SER A 9 -46.75 33.97 37.85
CA SER A 9 -45.83 32.82 37.87
C SER A 9 -46.04 31.86 36.69
N ALA A 10 -47.28 31.68 36.23
CA ALA A 10 -47.60 30.88 35.05
C ALA A 10 -47.13 31.58 33.77
N TYR A 11 -47.27 32.90 33.70
CA TYR A 11 -46.78 33.70 32.58
C TYR A 11 -45.25 33.70 32.46
N ARG A 12 -44.53 33.82 33.58
CA ARG A 12 -43.06 33.69 33.62
C ARG A 12 -42.60 32.28 33.21
N ARG A 13 -43.27 31.23 33.69
CA ARG A 13 -42.97 29.83 33.29
C ARG A 13 -43.14 29.60 31.80
N LYS A 14 -44.22 30.11 31.19
CA LYS A 14 -44.43 30.02 29.73
C LYS A 14 -43.27 30.67 28.95
N ARG A 15 -42.81 31.85 29.36
CA ARG A 15 -41.65 32.52 28.72
C ARG A 15 -40.35 31.71 28.87
N ILE A 16 -40.09 31.16 30.06
CA ILE A 16 -38.89 30.32 30.30
C ILE A 16 -38.91 29.06 29.44
N ILE A 17 -40.07 28.39 29.32
CA ILE A 17 -40.23 27.20 28.47
C ILE A 17 -39.97 27.56 27.00
N ILE A 18 -40.52 28.68 26.52
CA ILE A 18 -40.28 29.14 25.14
C ILE A 18 -38.78 29.43 24.93
N CYS A 19 -38.12 30.12 25.86
CA CYS A 19 -36.68 30.38 25.77
C CYS A 19 -35.84 29.07 25.75
N LEU A 20 -36.20 28.08 26.57
CA LEU A 20 -35.52 26.78 26.59
C LEU A 20 -35.70 26.02 25.27
N ILE A 21 -36.90 26.04 24.70
CA ILE A 21 -37.16 25.40 23.40
C ILE A 21 -36.33 26.07 22.30
N VAL A 22 -36.29 27.40 22.27
CA VAL A 22 -35.51 28.15 21.28
C VAL A 22 -34.01 27.85 21.44
N ALA A 23 -33.50 27.85 22.68
CA ALA A 23 -32.09 27.54 22.96
C ALA A 23 -31.72 26.10 22.57
N LEU A 24 -32.61 25.13 22.82
CA LEU A 24 -32.37 23.74 22.45
C LEU A 24 -32.34 23.59 20.92
N LEU A 25 -33.27 24.24 20.22
CA LEU A 25 -33.39 24.16 18.77
C LEU A 25 -32.19 24.81 18.05
N THR A 26 -31.69 25.94 18.57
CA THR A 26 -30.46 26.56 18.02
C THR A 26 -29.23 25.71 18.29
N LEU A 27 -29.13 25.08 19.48
CA LEU A 27 -28.03 24.19 19.82
C LEU A 27 -28.02 22.94 18.91
N THR A 28 -29.16 22.26 18.75
CA THR A 28 -29.26 21.07 17.90
C THR A 28 -28.95 21.39 16.44
N THR A 29 -29.43 22.52 15.92
CA THR A 29 -29.16 22.95 14.55
C THR A 29 -27.66 23.23 14.34
N THR A 30 -27.04 23.93 15.28
CA THR A 30 -25.60 24.25 15.22
C THR A 30 -24.74 22.98 15.28
N LEU A 31 -25.08 22.04 16.17
CA LEU A 31 -24.41 20.74 16.30
C LEU A 31 -24.59 19.88 15.05
N ALA A 32 -25.78 19.82 14.47
CA ALA A 32 -26.04 19.06 13.24
C ALA A 32 -25.22 19.60 12.07
N ILE A 33 -25.16 20.92 11.90
CA ILE A 33 -24.35 21.56 10.84
C ILE A 33 -22.85 21.29 11.08
N ARG A 34 -22.36 21.46 12.32
CA ARG A 34 -20.97 21.15 12.69
C ARG A 34 -20.63 19.68 12.44
N PHE A 35 -21.54 18.77 12.78
CA PHE A 35 -21.37 17.33 12.60
C PHE A 35 -21.34 16.95 11.11
N ILE A 36 -22.24 17.49 10.30
CA ILE A 36 -22.25 17.29 8.84
C ILE A 36 -21.00 17.89 8.21
N SER A 37 -20.57 19.08 8.63
CA SER A 37 -19.37 19.73 8.11
C SER A 37 -18.08 19.01 8.51
N GLN A 38 -17.95 18.56 9.77
CA GLN A 38 -16.82 17.73 10.20
C GLN A 38 -16.84 16.38 9.48
N ARG A 39 -18.01 15.77 9.30
CA ARG A 39 -18.15 14.50 8.58
C ARG A 39 -17.86 14.68 7.09
N SER A 40 -18.24 15.79 6.45
CA SER A 40 -17.93 16.05 5.04
C SER A 40 -16.46 16.38 4.82
N LEU A 41 -15.84 17.16 5.73
CA LEU A 41 -14.40 17.40 5.73
C LEU A 41 -13.61 16.11 6.01
N ASN A 42 -14.10 15.23 6.90
CA ASN A 42 -13.50 13.91 7.10
C ASN A 42 -13.75 12.99 5.90
N GLN A 43 -14.92 13.02 5.27
CA GLN A 43 -15.22 12.22 4.07
C GLN A 43 -14.37 12.64 2.88
N GLN A 44 -14.10 13.94 2.71
CA GLN A 44 -13.15 14.44 1.72
C GLN A 44 -11.71 13.98 2.02
N ARG A 45 -11.34 13.80 3.30
CA ARG A 45 -10.05 13.21 3.68
C ARG A 45 -9.98 11.69 3.55
N VAL A 46 -11.10 10.98 3.68
CA VAL A 46 -11.14 9.51 3.57
C VAL A 46 -11.21 9.08 2.10
N GLN A 47 -11.94 9.79 1.24
CA GLN A 47 -12.00 9.45 -0.19
C GLN A 47 -10.76 9.88 -1.00
N MET A 48 -10.01 10.89 -0.54
CA MET A 48 -8.73 11.24 -1.17
C MET A 48 -7.53 10.42 -0.67
N THR A 49 -7.70 9.58 0.35
CA THR A 49 -6.60 8.76 0.91
C THR A 49 -6.53 7.37 0.27
N THR A 50 -7.65 6.80 -0.17
CA THR A 50 -7.67 5.45 -0.77
C THR A 50 -7.11 5.43 -2.20
N ASN A 51 -7.39 6.45 -3.01
CA ASN A 51 -6.85 6.53 -4.37
C ASN A 51 -5.35 6.85 -4.42
N LYS A 52 -4.79 7.45 -3.36
CA LYS A 52 -3.36 7.79 -3.30
C LYS A 52 -2.46 6.59 -3.00
N MET A 53 -2.94 5.56 -2.30
CA MET A 53 -2.16 4.33 -2.07
C MET A 53 -2.05 3.46 -3.32
N VAL A 54 -3.15 3.29 -4.08
CA VAL A 54 -3.13 2.51 -5.33
C VAL A 54 -2.25 3.18 -6.39
N VAL A 55 -2.37 4.51 -6.55
CA VAL A 55 -1.53 5.26 -7.50
C VAL A 55 -0.05 5.29 -7.05
N ALA A 56 0.23 5.30 -5.74
CA ALA A 56 1.61 5.24 -5.24
C ALA A 56 2.26 3.87 -5.50
N MET A 57 1.52 2.76 -5.35
CA MET A 57 2.05 1.43 -5.69
C MET A 57 2.25 1.28 -7.20
N ASP A 58 1.30 1.74 -8.01
CA ASP A 58 1.40 1.72 -9.47
C ASP A 58 2.59 2.54 -9.97
N LYS A 59 2.86 3.72 -9.36
CA LYS A 59 4.01 4.56 -9.72
C LYS A 59 5.37 3.95 -9.36
N ILE A 60 5.45 3.10 -8.34
CA ILE A 60 6.68 2.39 -7.95
C ILE A 60 6.96 1.19 -8.87
N LEU A 61 5.90 0.54 -9.36
CA LEU A 61 5.97 -0.68 -10.16
C LEU A 61 6.03 -0.42 -11.69
N ARG A 62 5.60 0.75 -12.17
CA ARG A 62 5.68 1.14 -13.59
C ARG A 62 7.08 1.05 -14.21
N PRO A 63 8.15 1.64 -13.63
CA PRO A 63 9.48 1.56 -14.24
C PRO A 63 10.05 0.14 -14.26
N LEU A 64 9.63 -0.72 -13.33
CA LEU A 64 9.93 -2.15 -13.34
C LEU A 64 9.25 -2.86 -14.52
N SER A 65 7.98 -2.54 -14.79
CA SER A 65 7.23 -3.13 -15.91
C SER A 65 7.81 -2.78 -17.28
N GLU A 66 8.31 -1.54 -17.46
CA GLU A 66 8.90 -1.10 -18.72
C GLU A 66 10.24 -1.79 -19.00
N GLN A 67 11.03 -2.06 -17.96
CA GLN A 67 12.33 -2.73 -18.08
C GLN A 67 12.25 -4.27 -17.99
N HIS A 68 11.06 -4.82 -17.76
CA HIS A 68 10.83 -6.26 -17.64
C HIS A 68 11.25 -7.04 -18.89
N LEU A 69 10.94 -6.51 -20.08
CA LEU A 69 11.34 -7.14 -21.35
C LEU A 69 12.87 -7.25 -21.49
N SER A 70 13.59 -6.21 -21.08
CA SER A 70 15.06 -6.25 -21.03
C SER A 70 15.55 -7.29 -20.03
N LEU A 71 14.93 -7.38 -18.85
CA LEU A 71 15.25 -8.41 -17.85
C LEU A 71 15.09 -9.83 -18.35
N LEU A 72 13.97 -10.12 -19.03
CA LEU A 72 13.70 -11.44 -19.58
C LEU A 72 14.75 -11.90 -20.58
N GLN A 73 15.34 -10.99 -21.36
CA GLN A 73 16.41 -11.32 -22.32
C GLN A 73 17.74 -11.73 -21.65
N LEU A 74 17.91 -11.46 -20.35
CA LEU A 74 19.07 -11.88 -19.58
C LEU A 74 18.87 -13.27 -18.94
N VAL A 75 17.63 -13.73 -18.82
CA VAL A 75 17.32 -15.04 -18.23
C VAL A 75 17.88 -16.16 -19.10
N GLY A 76 18.58 -17.11 -18.48
CA GLY A 76 19.11 -18.31 -19.16
C GLY A 76 20.53 -18.18 -19.70
N LYS A 77 21.08 -16.95 -19.77
CA LYS A 77 22.50 -16.70 -20.06
C LYS A 77 23.39 -16.99 -18.84
N PRO A 78 24.68 -17.33 -19.03
CA PRO A 78 25.60 -17.59 -17.92
C PRO A 78 25.82 -16.32 -17.08
N CYS A 79 26.05 -16.48 -15.76
CA CYS A 79 26.12 -15.35 -14.84
C CYS A 79 27.25 -14.38 -15.17
N GLU A 80 28.38 -14.85 -15.73
CA GLU A 80 29.51 -13.99 -16.09
C GLU A 80 29.13 -12.90 -17.10
N ASP A 81 28.33 -13.24 -18.12
CA ASP A 81 27.92 -12.32 -19.17
C ASP A 81 26.83 -11.35 -18.72
N VAL A 82 25.95 -11.79 -17.81
CA VAL A 82 24.78 -10.99 -17.38
C VAL A 82 24.99 -10.20 -16.09
N ARG A 83 26.01 -10.50 -15.29
CA ARG A 83 26.25 -9.82 -14.01
C ARG A 83 26.41 -8.31 -14.18
N LEU A 84 27.18 -7.87 -15.18
CA LEU A 84 27.41 -6.44 -15.44
C LEU A 84 26.13 -5.74 -15.92
N PRO A 85 25.41 -6.25 -16.94
CA PRO A 85 24.08 -5.76 -17.32
C PRO A 85 23.08 -5.72 -16.14
N LEU A 86 23.01 -6.78 -15.32
CA LEU A 86 22.12 -6.85 -14.16
C LEU A 86 22.42 -5.77 -13.13
N ARG A 87 23.71 -5.51 -12.85
CA ARG A 87 24.12 -4.43 -11.95
C ARG A 87 23.75 -3.06 -12.49
N LYS A 88 23.99 -2.82 -13.79
CA LYS A 88 23.59 -1.56 -14.44
C LYS A 88 22.09 -1.35 -14.36
N LEU A 89 21.31 -2.41 -14.58
CA LEU A 89 19.85 -2.34 -14.54
C LEU A 89 19.34 -2.10 -13.12
N ALA A 90 19.83 -2.85 -12.14
CA ALA A 90 19.49 -2.64 -10.73
C ALA A 90 19.86 -1.23 -10.26
N ALA A 91 21.00 -0.67 -10.72
CA ALA A 91 21.40 0.70 -10.42
C ALA A 91 20.55 1.76 -11.13
N SER A 92 20.03 1.46 -12.32
CA SER A 92 19.13 2.36 -13.06
C SER A 92 17.74 2.44 -12.42
N LEU A 93 17.27 1.35 -11.81
CA LEU A 93 16.01 1.27 -11.11
C LEU A 93 16.17 1.72 -9.65
N GLN A 94 15.91 3.00 -9.36
CA GLN A 94 16.04 3.56 -8.01
C GLN A 94 15.18 2.86 -6.93
N THR A 95 14.13 2.15 -7.34
CA THR A 95 13.22 1.41 -6.45
C THR A 95 13.68 -0.01 -6.16
N VAL A 96 14.65 -0.55 -6.92
CA VAL A 96 15.09 -1.94 -6.84
C VAL A 96 16.43 -2.03 -6.13
N ARG A 97 16.48 -2.80 -5.05
CA ARG A 97 17.72 -3.02 -4.29
C ARG A 97 18.61 -4.09 -4.92
N SER A 98 18.01 -5.15 -5.44
CA SER A 98 18.73 -6.25 -6.08
C SER A 98 17.85 -6.96 -7.10
N ILE A 99 18.49 -7.57 -8.09
CA ILE A 99 17.83 -8.39 -9.11
C ILE A 99 18.49 -9.76 -9.09
N VAL A 100 17.68 -10.79 -9.21
CA VAL A 100 18.10 -12.17 -9.10
C VAL A 100 17.50 -12.98 -10.26
N LEU A 101 18.30 -13.87 -10.84
CA LEU A 101 17.87 -14.78 -11.88
C LEU A 101 17.81 -16.21 -11.33
N VAL A 102 16.71 -16.89 -11.65
CA VAL A 102 16.43 -18.26 -11.22
C VAL A 102 16.29 -19.14 -12.45
N LYS A 103 16.92 -20.31 -12.44
CA LYS A 103 16.83 -21.34 -13.48
C LYS A 103 16.68 -22.69 -12.80
N SER A 104 15.72 -23.50 -13.25
CA SER A 104 15.50 -24.85 -12.69
C SER A 104 15.40 -24.88 -11.16
N ASN A 105 14.62 -23.95 -10.59
CA ASN A 105 14.45 -23.80 -9.13
C ASN A 105 15.67 -23.31 -8.34
N ILE A 106 16.76 -22.97 -9.02
CA ILE A 106 18.02 -22.56 -8.43
C ILE A 106 18.25 -21.09 -8.74
N LEU A 107 18.51 -20.31 -7.70
CA LEU A 107 19.06 -18.97 -7.78
C LEU A 107 20.51 -19.08 -8.26
N TYR A 108 20.73 -18.78 -9.55
CA TYR A 108 22.04 -18.96 -10.19
C TYR A 108 22.85 -17.67 -10.30
N CYS A 109 22.19 -16.51 -10.34
CA CYS A 109 22.86 -15.23 -10.49
C CYS A 109 22.15 -14.12 -9.73
N SER A 110 22.92 -13.28 -9.05
CA SER A 110 22.45 -12.12 -8.29
C SER A 110 23.22 -10.87 -8.71
N SER A 111 22.54 -9.73 -8.84
CA SER A 111 23.19 -8.45 -9.13
C SER A 111 24.15 -8.02 -8.01
N ILE A 112 23.87 -8.36 -6.75
CA ILE A 112 24.74 -8.04 -5.62
C ILE A 112 25.81 -9.11 -5.46
N PHE A 113 25.40 -10.36 -5.29
CA PHE A 113 26.30 -11.44 -4.89
C PHE A 113 27.03 -12.13 -6.06
N GLY A 114 26.63 -11.91 -7.31
CA GLY A 114 27.19 -12.60 -8.46
C GLY A 114 26.66 -14.03 -8.59
N ASP A 115 27.54 -14.96 -8.96
CA ASP A 115 27.20 -16.38 -9.13
C ASP A 115 26.76 -17.01 -7.81
N ARG A 116 25.68 -17.80 -7.86
CA ARG A 116 25.08 -18.46 -6.72
C ARG A 116 24.59 -19.83 -7.14
N ASN A 117 24.43 -20.72 -6.16
CA ASN A 117 23.83 -22.02 -6.39
C ASN A 117 22.96 -22.38 -5.18
N VAL A 118 21.86 -21.64 -5.01
CA VAL A 118 20.97 -21.81 -3.84
C VAL A 118 19.54 -22.08 -4.31
N PRO A 119 18.86 -23.11 -3.80
CA PRO A 119 17.45 -23.35 -4.11
C PRO A 119 16.58 -22.15 -3.70
N ILE A 120 15.72 -21.67 -4.59
CA ILE A 120 14.94 -20.44 -4.34
C ILE A 120 13.96 -20.60 -3.17
N HIS A 121 13.40 -21.80 -2.98
CA HIS A 121 12.48 -22.10 -1.86
C HIS A 121 13.13 -21.92 -0.48
N GLN A 122 14.46 -22.03 -0.37
CA GLN A 122 15.16 -21.80 0.90
C GLN A 122 15.17 -20.32 1.29
N LEU A 123 15.17 -19.43 0.29
CA LEU A 123 15.08 -17.99 0.53
C LEU A 123 13.63 -17.53 0.63
N GLN A 124 12.76 -18.02 -0.24
CA GLN A 124 11.35 -17.69 -0.25
C GLN A 124 10.50 -18.95 -0.53
N PRO A 125 9.81 -19.50 0.49
CA PRO A 125 9.04 -20.75 0.35
C PRO A 125 7.99 -20.73 -0.76
N ASP A 126 7.36 -19.57 -1.00
CA ASP A 126 6.29 -19.38 -1.99
C ASP A 126 6.79 -19.29 -3.44
N LEU A 127 8.11 -19.25 -3.67
CA LEU A 127 8.71 -19.16 -5.00
C LEU A 127 9.37 -20.48 -5.41
N PRO A 128 9.25 -20.88 -6.68
CA PRO A 128 8.76 -20.11 -7.82
C PRO A 128 7.23 -20.22 -7.98
N GLY A 129 6.59 -19.08 -8.26
CA GLY A 129 5.20 -19.02 -8.69
C GLY A 129 5.08 -19.14 -10.21
N GLN A 130 3.97 -19.71 -10.70
CA GLN A 130 3.65 -19.71 -12.14
C GLN A 130 3.15 -18.34 -12.66
N ARG A 131 2.82 -17.42 -11.77
CA ARG A 131 2.31 -16.08 -12.07
C ARG A 131 3.17 -15.04 -11.40
N GLU A 132 3.06 -13.80 -11.87
CA GLU A 132 3.66 -12.65 -11.18
C GLU A 132 3.16 -12.60 -9.74
N LEU A 133 4.09 -12.44 -8.80
CA LEU A 133 3.79 -12.46 -7.37
C LEU A 133 4.54 -11.33 -6.68
N LEU A 134 3.83 -10.56 -5.85
CA LEU A 134 4.44 -9.57 -4.97
C LEU A 134 4.40 -10.12 -3.55
N VAL A 135 5.57 -10.43 -2.98
CA VAL A 135 5.70 -11.01 -1.65
C VAL A 135 6.42 -10.04 -0.73
N PHE A 136 5.88 -9.84 0.46
CA PHE A 136 6.57 -9.18 1.54
C PHE A 136 7.14 -10.21 2.49
N SER A 137 8.45 -10.15 2.74
CA SER A 137 9.20 -11.14 3.52
C SER A 137 10.32 -10.45 4.30
N THR A 138 11.08 -11.23 5.08
CA THR A 138 12.28 -10.75 5.76
C THR A 138 13.52 -11.26 5.06
N ASP A 139 14.52 -10.40 4.87
CA ASP A 139 15.80 -10.83 4.32
C ASP A 139 16.56 -11.65 5.35
N ASN A 140 17.04 -12.82 4.93
CA ASN A 140 17.87 -13.72 5.72
C ASN A 140 19.31 -13.82 5.17
N THR A 141 19.66 -12.98 4.18
CA THR A 141 20.93 -13.07 3.44
C THR A 141 21.82 -11.86 3.60
N LEU A 142 21.36 -10.64 3.28
CA LEU A 142 22.20 -9.44 3.31
C LEU A 142 21.98 -8.64 4.60
N LEU A 143 20.72 -8.31 4.90
CA LEU A 143 20.33 -7.52 6.05
C LEU A 143 19.34 -8.34 6.90
N VAL A 144 19.89 -9.27 7.68
CA VAL A 144 19.10 -10.24 8.47
C VAL A 144 18.03 -9.54 9.31
N GLY A 145 16.77 -9.95 9.11
CA GLY A 145 15.61 -9.41 9.84
C GLY A 145 15.02 -8.13 9.26
N SER A 146 15.54 -7.63 8.14
CA SER A 146 15.01 -6.44 7.47
C SER A 146 13.79 -6.80 6.62
N PRO A 147 12.75 -5.96 6.58
CA PRO A 147 11.64 -6.16 5.67
C PRO A 147 12.07 -5.94 4.23
N VAL A 148 11.75 -6.89 3.35
CA VAL A 148 11.98 -6.82 1.91
C VAL A 148 10.70 -7.08 1.15
N LEU A 149 10.56 -6.37 0.03
CA LEU A 149 9.47 -6.56 -0.92
C LEU A 149 10.05 -7.19 -2.18
N ILE A 150 9.54 -8.34 -2.55
CA ILE A 150 10.03 -9.18 -3.65
C ILE A 150 8.95 -9.21 -4.73
N GLN A 151 9.27 -8.73 -5.92
CA GLN A 151 8.44 -8.91 -7.11
C GLN A 151 9.01 -10.05 -7.95
N TRP A 152 8.20 -11.08 -8.14
CA TRP A 152 8.51 -12.25 -8.97
C TRP A 152 7.92 -12.08 -10.36
N TYR A 153 8.73 -12.41 -11.37
CA TYR A 153 8.33 -12.44 -12.77
C TYR A 153 8.65 -13.82 -13.34
N PRO A 154 7.64 -14.65 -13.68
CA PRO A 154 7.88 -15.91 -14.34
C PRO A 154 8.33 -15.67 -15.78
N SER A 155 9.36 -16.36 -16.24
CA SER A 155 9.65 -16.42 -17.66
C SER A 155 8.63 -17.35 -18.34
N ALA A 156 8.02 -16.90 -19.43
CA ALA A 156 7.14 -17.74 -20.26
C ALA A 156 7.87 -18.97 -20.86
N PHE A 157 9.19 -19.06 -20.68
CA PHE A 157 10.01 -20.21 -21.09
C PHE A 157 9.73 -21.51 -20.33
N ASN A 158 8.93 -21.48 -19.25
CA ASN A 158 8.59 -22.67 -18.47
C ASN A 158 7.22 -23.28 -18.81
N SER A 159 6.55 -22.85 -19.88
CA SER A 159 5.27 -23.43 -20.32
C SER A 159 5.39 -24.40 -21.50
N ALA A 160 6.55 -25.02 -21.71
CA ALA A 160 6.80 -25.93 -22.83
C ALA A 160 7.21 -27.37 -22.45
N ASP A 161 7.34 -27.70 -21.16
CA ASP A 161 7.67 -29.06 -20.71
C ASP A 161 6.59 -29.55 -19.72
N ALA A 162 5.43 -29.93 -20.25
CA ALA A 162 4.43 -30.77 -19.59
C ALA A 162 3.95 -31.84 -20.58
#